data_AF-A0AAW6NJN1-F1
#
_entry.id   AF-A0AAW6NJN1-F1
#
_cell.length_a   1.000
_cell.length_b   1.000
_cell.length_c   1.000
_cell.angle_alpha   90.00
_cell.angle_beta   90.00
_cell.angle_gamma   90.00
#
_symmetry.space_group_name_H-M   'P 1'
#
loop_
_entity.id
_entity.type
_entity.pdbx_description
1 polymer ?
#
loop_
_entity_poly.entity_id
_entity_poly.type
_entity_poly.pdbx_seq_one_letter_code
_entity_poly.pdbx_strand_id
1 'polypeptide(L)'
;AMRAAQGTGVKVIKRKVFLDDSQNEADIRVQFNRAVQLARRNGSAIAIGHPHPSTVRVLQQMLPGLPADITLVRPSDLLNEPQVDTSRPGSAQPPATRPRNPFRGVKNCTLKQPPEPVYATRFFTVIGESISSSTLVKYVQQQWQGWGKKA
;
A
#
# COMPACT_ATOMS: atom_id res chain seq x y z
N ALA A 1 5.80 0.86 9.31
CA ALA A 1 4.86 0.50 10.38
C ALA A 1 5.56 0.45 11.74
N MET A 2 6.36 -0.58 12.08
CA MET A 2 6.99 -0.67 13.41
C MET A 2 7.84 0.55 13.77
N ARG A 3 8.72 1.01 12.87
CA ARG A 3 9.50 2.24 13.07
C ARG A 3 8.66 3.51 13.19
N ALA A 4 7.53 3.58 12.49
CA ALA A 4 6.66 4.75 12.53
C ALA A 4 5.84 4.84 13.84
N ALA A 5 5.61 3.70 14.49
CA ALA A 5 4.95 3.62 15.79
C ALA A 5 5.94 3.72 16.97
N GLN A 6 7.25 3.76 16.71
CA GLN A 6 8.23 3.97 17.77
C GLN A 6 8.04 5.36 18.38
N GLY A 7 7.87 5.41 19.71
CA GLY A 7 7.67 6.65 20.46
C GLY A 7 6.24 7.19 20.47
N THR A 8 5.27 6.56 19.78
CA THR A 8 3.88 7.03 19.75
C THR A 8 2.98 6.40 20.81
N GLY A 9 3.48 5.39 21.55
CA GLY A 9 2.67 4.60 22.49
C GLY A 9 1.70 3.62 21.82
N VAL A 10 1.59 3.64 20.49
CA VAL A 10 0.71 2.75 19.73
C VAL A 10 1.41 1.41 19.49
N LYS A 11 0.87 0.34 20.08
CA LYS A 11 1.38 -1.02 19.84
C LYS A 11 1.03 -1.47 18.43
N VAL A 12 1.99 -2.06 17.72
CA VAL A 12 1.81 -2.57 16.37
C VAL A 12 2.37 -3.98 16.25
N ILE A 13 1.69 -4.81 15.46
CA ILE A 13 2.11 -6.17 15.13
C ILE A 13 2.02 -6.38 13.63
N LYS A 14 3.01 -7.06 13.05
CA LYS A 14 3.04 -7.35 11.61
C LYS A 14 2.23 -8.62 11.33
N ARG A 15 1.46 -8.61 10.24
CA ARG A 15 0.83 -9.82 9.67
C ARG A 15 1.90 -10.78 9.13
N LYS A 16 1.58 -12.09 9.11
CA LYS A 16 2.47 -13.12 8.56
C LYS A 16 1.93 -13.73 7.27
N VAL A 17 0.62 -13.96 7.17
CA VAL A 17 -0.01 -14.62 6.01
C VAL A 17 -1.31 -13.92 5.62
N PHE A 18 -1.60 -13.84 4.32
CA PHE A 18 -2.95 -13.58 3.80
C PHE A 18 -3.58 -14.90 3.38
N LEU A 19 -4.76 -15.20 3.91
CA LEU A 19 -5.44 -16.47 3.65
C LEU A 19 -6.06 -16.51 2.26
N ASP A 20 -6.61 -15.39 1.80
CA ASP A 20 -7.52 -15.33 0.65
C ASP A 20 -7.08 -14.33 -0.42
N ASP A 21 -5.76 -14.25 -0.62
CA ASP A 21 -5.16 -13.49 -1.75
C ASP A 21 -5.73 -13.98 -3.10
N SER A 22 -6.10 -15.26 -3.16
CA SER A 22 -6.89 -15.90 -4.21
C SER A 22 -8.22 -16.39 -3.62
N GLN A 23 -9.32 -16.30 -4.39
CA GLN A 23 -10.62 -16.82 -3.96
C GLN A 23 -10.75 -18.35 -4.07
N ASN A 24 -9.71 -19.03 -4.57
CA ASN A 24 -9.68 -20.48 -4.71
C ASN A 24 -9.49 -21.16 -3.34
N GLU A 25 -10.42 -22.05 -2.98
CA GLU A 25 -10.37 -22.79 -1.71
C GLU A 25 -9.07 -23.60 -1.52
N ALA A 26 -8.47 -24.14 -2.59
CA ALA A 26 -7.24 -24.90 -2.50
C ALA A 26 -6.07 -24.02 -2.03
N ASP A 27 -5.95 -22.81 -2.57
CA ASP A 27 -4.91 -21.83 -2.19
C ASP A 27 -5.10 -21.39 -0.73
N ILE A 28 -6.35 -21.17 -0.32
CA ILE A 28 -6.69 -20.80 1.05
C ILE A 28 -6.25 -21.89 2.03
N ARG A 29 -6.46 -23.17 1.71
CA ARG A 29 -5.99 -24.31 2.53
C ARG A 29 -4.47 -24.34 2.66
N VAL A 30 -3.75 -24.08 1.56
CA VAL A 30 -2.28 -24.00 1.56
C VAL A 30 -1.80 -22.86 2.47
N GLN A 31 -2.41 -21.69 2.36
CA GLN A 31 -2.07 -20.52 3.18
C GLN A 31 -2.41 -20.73 4.65
N PHE A 32 -3.51 -21.42 4.97
CA PHE A 32 -3.83 -21.81 6.34
C PHE A 32 -2.74 -22.72 6.94
N ASN A 33 -2.34 -23.77 6.22
CA ASN A 33 -1.27 -24.67 6.67
C ASN A 33 0.06 -23.94 6.82
N ARG A 34 0.35 -23.00 5.93
CA ARG A 34 1.52 -22.11 6.04
C ARG A 34 1.46 -21.27 7.31
N ALA A 35 0.29 -20.72 7.68
CA ALA A 35 0.13 -19.96 8.91
C ALA A 35 0.41 -20.82 10.15
N VAL A 36 -0.09 -22.06 10.18
CA VAL A 36 0.20 -23.04 11.25
C VAL A 36 1.70 -23.31 11.35
N GLN A 37 2.37 -23.56 10.23
CA GLN A 37 3.82 -23.80 10.22
C GLN A 37 4.62 -22.57 10.67
N LEU A 38 4.16 -21.36 10.34
CA LEU A 38 4.80 -20.12 10.80
C LEU A 38 4.59 -19.90 12.29
N ALA A 39 3.42 -20.24 12.83
CA ALA A 39 3.18 -20.20 14.27
C ALA A 39 4.13 -21.15 15.01
N ARG A 40 4.30 -22.39 14.53
CA ARG A 40 5.26 -23.35 15.11
C ARG A 40 6.70 -22.86 15.09
N ARG A 41 7.12 -22.24 13.99
CA ARG A 41 8.50 -21.76 13.84
C ARG A 41 8.81 -20.51 14.64
N ASN A 42 7.85 -19.59 14.72
CA ASN A 42 8.08 -18.25 15.27
C ASN A 42 7.40 -18.02 16.63
N GLY A 43 6.73 -19.03 17.18
CA GLY A 43 5.89 -18.94 18.38
C GLY A 43 4.46 -18.47 18.07
N SER A 44 4.31 -17.45 17.22
CA SER A 44 2.99 -16.92 16.85
C SER A 44 2.88 -16.49 15.37
N ALA A 45 1.67 -16.56 14.82
CA ALA A 45 1.38 -16.07 13.47
C ALA A 45 0.02 -15.39 13.41
N ILE A 46 -0.06 -14.30 12.63
CA ILE A 46 -1.30 -13.60 12.31
C ILE A 46 -1.59 -13.87 10.84
N ALA A 47 -2.70 -14.56 10.62
CA ALA A 47 -3.31 -14.76 9.31
C ALA A 47 -4.47 -13.77 9.16
N ILE A 48 -4.56 -13.10 8.02
CA ILE A 48 -5.63 -12.15 7.69
C ILE A 48 -6.42 -12.72 6.51
N GLY A 49 -7.74 -12.71 6.60
CA GLY A 49 -8.63 -13.05 5.49
C GLY A 49 -9.86 -12.14 5.47
N HIS A 50 -10.51 -12.04 4.32
CA HIS A 50 -11.77 -11.29 4.14
C HIS A 50 -12.96 -12.23 4.33
N PRO A 51 -14.17 -11.71 4.62
CA PRO A 51 -15.37 -12.51 4.82
C PRO A 51 -15.95 -13.03 3.49
N HIS A 52 -15.13 -13.72 2.69
CA HIS A 52 -15.56 -14.38 1.48
C HIS A 52 -16.17 -15.77 1.78
N PRO A 53 -17.20 -16.22 1.02
CA PRO A 53 -17.79 -17.54 1.23
C PRO A 53 -16.76 -18.68 1.17
N SER A 54 -15.81 -18.61 0.24
CA SER A 54 -14.72 -19.60 0.11
C SER A 54 -13.81 -19.63 1.34
N THR A 55 -13.51 -18.46 1.90
CA THR A 55 -12.66 -18.34 3.10
C THR A 55 -13.36 -18.91 4.32
N VAL A 56 -14.63 -18.54 4.54
CA VAL A 56 -15.44 -19.02 5.67
C VAL A 56 -15.58 -20.55 5.60
N ARG A 57 -15.87 -21.10 4.42
CA ARG A 57 -16.02 -22.55 4.24
C ARG A 57 -14.75 -23.31 4.58
N VAL A 58 -13.58 -22.85 4.11
CA VAL A 58 -12.29 -23.48 4.45
C VAL A 58 -12.02 -23.38 5.94
N LEU A 59 -12.26 -22.23 6.56
CA LEU A 59 -12.06 -22.07 8.01
C LEU A 59 -12.98 -22.99 8.82
N GLN A 60 -14.27 -23.10 8.47
CA GLN A 60 -15.20 -24.02 9.12
C GLN A 60 -14.74 -25.48 9.05
N GLN A 61 -14.11 -25.88 7.94
CA GLN A 61 -13.57 -27.24 7.75
C GLN A 61 -12.28 -27.47 8.54
N MET A 62 -11.37 -26.49 8.58
CA MET A 62 -10.02 -26.68 9.10
C MET A 62 -9.85 -26.34 10.58
N LEU A 63 -10.60 -25.37 11.10
CA LEU A 63 -10.49 -24.95 12.50
C LEU A 63 -10.77 -26.08 13.51
N PRO A 64 -11.77 -26.97 13.30
CA PRO A 64 -11.99 -28.11 14.18
C PRO A 64 -10.85 -29.13 14.17
N GLY A 65 -10.11 -29.21 13.06
CA GLY A 65 -8.96 -30.09 12.88
C GLY A 65 -7.63 -29.45 13.30
N LEU A 66 -7.65 -28.34 14.05
CA LEU A 66 -6.43 -27.69 14.49
C LEU A 66 -5.62 -28.63 15.40
N PRO A 67 -4.30 -28.74 15.18
CA PRO A 67 -3.42 -29.47 16.08
C PRO A 67 -3.49 -28.93 17.52
N ALA A 68 -3.34 -29.80 18.52
CA ALA A 68 -3.40 -29.43 19.93
C ALA A 68 -2.30 -28.43 20.37
N ASP A 69 -1.22 -28.30 19.61
CA ASP A 69 -0.15 -27.33 19.85
C ASP A 69 -0.47 -25.92 19.33
N ILE A 70 -1.59 -25.74 18.62
CA ILE A 70 -2.02 -24.46 18.07
C ILE A 70 -3.27 -23.97 18.78
N THR A 71 -3.18 -22.79 19.38
CA THR A 71 -4.31 -22.13 20.03
C THR A 71 -4.68 -20.85 19.30
N LEU A 72 -5.99 -20.64 19.08
CA LEU A 72 -6.51 -19.38 18.56
C LEU A 72 -6.64 -18.40 19.73
N VAL A 73 -6.00 -17.25 19.58
CA VAL A 73 -6.04 -16.17 20.57
C VAL A 73 -6.51 -14.88 19.92
N ARG A 74 -6.90 -13.90 20.73
CA ARG A 74 -7.29 -12.60 20.17
C ARG A 74 -6.04 -11.87 19.70
N PRO A 75 -6.12 -11.06 18.63
CA PRO A 75 -4.97 -10.27 18.17
C PRO A 75 -4.38 -9.36 19.25
N SER A 76 -5.21 -8.88 20.19
CA SER A 76 -4.78 -8.06 21.33
C SER A 76 -3.80 -8.78 22.25
N ASP A 77 -3.97 -10.10 22.41
CA ASP A 77 -3.15 -10.90 23.32
C ASP A 77 -1.70 -11.02 22.78
N LEU A 78 -1.53 -10.91 21.45
CA LEU A 78 -0.22 -10.93 20.78
C LEU A 78 0.51 -9.57 20.76
N LEU A 79 -0.16 -8.47 21.12
CA LEU A 79 0.45 -7.12 21.09
C LEU A 79 1.49 -6.92 22.19
N ASN A 80 1.53 -7.79 23.19
CA ASN A 80 2.48 -7.73 24.30
C ASN A 80 3.70 -8.61 24.08
N GLU A 81 3.71 -9.45 23.03
CA GLU A 81 4.88 -10.27 22.71
C GLU A 81 6.00 -9.41 22.12
N PRO A 82 7.28 -9.65 22.51
CA PRO A 82 8.42 -8.99 21.91
C PRO A 82 8.46 -9.32 20.41
N GLN A 83 8.20 -8.33 19.58
CA GLN A 83 8.20 -8.48 18.13
C GLN A 83 9.64 -8.67 17.65
N VAL A 84 9.97 -9.86 17.15
CA VAL A 84 11.25 -10.12 16.50
C VAL A 84 11.27 -9.36 15.17
N ASP A 85 12.00 -8.24 15.12
CA ASP A 85 12.18 -7.49 13.88
C ASP A 85 13.13 -8.26 12.94
N THR A 86 12.54 -9.19 12.18
CA THR A 86 13.22 -9.92 11.10
C THR A 86 13.62 -9.01 9.92
N SER A 87 13.32 -7.71 9.99
CA SER A 87 13.80 -6.73 9.00
C SER A 87 15.29 -6.41 9.16
N ARG A 88 15.96 -6.97 10.19
CA ARG A 88 17.41 -6.92 10.35
C ARG A 88 17.98 -8.34 10.16
N PRO A 89 18.81 -8.62 9.13
CA PRO A 89 19.70 -9.77 9.22
C PRO A 89 20.55 -9.56 10.47
N GLY A 90 20.73 -10.62 11.27
CA GLY A 90 21.40 -10.56 12.58
C GLY A 90 22.67 -9.70 12.55
N SER A 91 22.98 -9.07 13.68
CA SER A 91 24.22 -8.31 13.92
C SER A 91 25.47 -9.20 13.93
N ALA A 92 25.67 -10.01 12.90
CA ALA A 92 27.01 -10.27 12.43
C ALA A 92 27.34 -9.08 11.54
N GLN A 93 28.22 -8.18 12.00
CA GLN A 93 28.81 -7.18 11.11
C GLN A 93 29.38 -7.93 9.90
N PRO A 94 28.91 -7.66 8.66
CA PRO A 94 29.63 -8.11 7.48
C PRO A 94 31.06 -7.56 7.57
N PRO A 95 32.10 -8.29 7.14
CA PRO A 95 33.45 -7.75 7.08
C PRO A 95 33.40 -6.39 6.37
N ALA A 96 34.07 -5.39 6.94
CA ALA A 96 34.07 -4.01 6.49
C ALA A 96 34.62 -3.90 5.06
N THR A 97 33.80 -4.24 4.08
CA THR A 97 34.05 -4.00 2.68
C THR A 97 33.50 -2.63 2.38
N ARG A 98 34.39 -1.73 1.94
CA ARG A 98 33.99 -0.39 1.50
C ARG A 98 32.85 -0.55 0.50
N PRO A 99 31.68 0.10 0.69
CA PRO A 99 30.57 -0.01 -0.24
C PRO A 99 31.05 0.46 -1.60
N ARG A 100 31.18 -0.47 -2.55
CA ARG A 100 31.49 -0.12 -3.94
C ARG A 100 30.21 0.41 -4.53
N ASN A 101 30.14 1.72 -4.70
CA ASN A 101 29.00 2.39 -5.32
C ASN A 101 28.96 1.98 -6.81
N PRO A 102 27.99 1.16 -7.27
CA PRO A 102 27.92 0.75 -8.68
C PRO A 102 27.43 1.92 -9.56
N PHE A 103 26.89 2.96 -8.95
CA PHE A 103 26.46 4.17 -9.63
C PHE A 103 27.67 5.04 -9.96
N ARG A 104 28.18 4.91 -11.19
CA ARG A 104 28.93 6.01 -11.81
C ARG A 104 27.91 7.12 -12.02
N GLY A 105 28.08 8.24 -11.30
CA GLY A 105 27.22 9.41 -11.45
C GLY A 105 27.07 9.74 -12.93
N VAL A 106 25.83 9.80 -13.41
CA VAL A 106 25.55 10.32 -14.74
C VAL A 106 26.10 11.74 -14.79
N LYS A 107 26.81 12.09 -15.87
CA LYS A 107 27.31 13.45 -16.07
C LYS A 107 26.10 14.37 -15.99
N ASN A 108 26.09 15.29 -15.03
CA ASN A 108 25.03 16.28 -14.89
C ASN A 108 24.85 16.95 -16.24
N CYS A 109 23.66 16.80 -16.83
CA CYS A 109 23.28 17.57 -18.00
C CYS A 109 23.08 19.02 -17.55
N THR A 110 24.15 19.80 -17.58
CA THR A 110 24.06 21.25 -17.45
C THR A 110 23.36 21.78 -18.70
N LEU A 111 22.11 22.22 -18.54
CA LEU A 111 21.40 22.93 -19.60
C LEU A 111 22.22 24.16 -19.98
N LYS A 112 22.60 24.27 -21.26
CA LYS A 112 23.47 25.34 -21.77
C LYS A 112 22.76 26.69 -21.88
N GLN A 113 21.44 26.71 -21.66
CA GLN A 113 20.60 27.90 -21.77
C GLN A 113 19.75 28.03 -20.50
N PRO A 114 19.64 29.24 -19.93
CA PRO A 114 18.71 29.49 -18.83
C PRO A 114 17.27 29.25 -19.33
N PRO A 115 16.40 28.63 -18.52
CA PRO A 115 15.00 28.45 -18.89
C PRO A 115 14.36 29.82 -19.14
N GLU A 116 13.47 29.89 -20.13
CA GLU A 116 12.76 31.14 -20.43
C GLU A 116 11.98 31.63 -19.20
N PRO A 117 11.98 32.95 -18.93
CA PRO A 117 11.22 33.49 -17.83
C PRO A 117 9.74 33.20 -18.05
N VAL A 118 9.12 32.52 -17.09
CA VAL A 118 7.67 32.35 -17.07
C VAL A 118 7.07 33.71 -16.72
N TYR A 119 6.61 34.44 -17.74
CA TYR A 119 5.98 35.74 -17.55
C TYR A 119 4.73 35.60 -16.68
N ALA A 120 4.60 36.46 -15.66
CA ALA A 120 3.45 36.50 -14.76
C ALA A 120 2.11 36.70 -15.51
N THR A 121 2.15 37.16 -16.76
CA THR A 121 0.98 37.28 -17.64
C THR A 121 0.41 35.93 -18.10
N ARG A 122 1.15 34.82 -18.00
CA ARG A 122 0.62 33.48 -18.29
C ARG A 122 -0.51 33.05 -17.35
N PHE A 123 -0.58 33.61 -16.14
CA PHE A 123 -1.68 33.34 -15.22
C PHE A 123 -3.03 33.77 -15.80
N PHE A 124 -3.08 34.93 -16.45
CA PHE A 124 -4.32 35.46 -17.03
C PHE A 124 -4.74 34.73 -18.31
N THR A 125 -3.80 34.25 -19.13
CA THR A 125 -4.14 33.44 -20.32
C THR A 125 -4.71 32.08 -19.94
N VAL A 126 -4.13 31.40 -18.95
CA VAL A 126 -4.62 30.08 -18.51
C VAL A 126 -6.00 30.18 -17.86
N ILE A 127 -6.25 31.23 -17.08
CA ILE A 127 -7.59 31.49 -16.51
C ILE A 127 -8.60 31.85 -17.62
N GLY A 128 -8.20 32.67 -18.59
CA GLY A 128 -9.05 33.00 -19.74
C GLY A 128 -9.48 31.77 -20.55
N GLU A 129 -8.57 30.82 -20.79
CA GLU A 129 -8.87 29.56 -21.47
C GLU A 129 -9.77 28.61 -20.64
N SER A 130 -9.68 28.64 -19.32
CA SER A 130 -10.60 27.90 -18.44
C SER A 130 -12.01 28.49 -18.39
N ILE A 131 -12.15 29.81 -18.50
CA ILE A 131 -13.47 30.46 -18.47
C ILE A 131 -14.17 30.31 -19.82
N SER A 132 -13.46 30.36 -20.96
CA SER A 132 -14.06 30.18 -22.29
C SER A 132 -14.54 28.75 -22.57
N SER A 133 -13.97 27.75 -21.87
CA SER A 133 -14.39 26.34 -21.96
C SER A 133 -15.48 25.97 -20.94
N SER A 134 -15.88 26.90 -20.06
CA SER A 134 -16.96 26.69 -19.10
C SER A 134 -18.29 26.44 -19.79
N THR A 135 -19.04 25.46 -19.29
CA THR A 135 -20.40 25.09 -19.75
C THR A 135 -21.35 26.28 -19.69
N LEU A 136 -21.15 27.20 -18.76
CA LEU A 136 -22.01 28.36 -18.55
C LEU A 136 -21.82 29.43 -19.64
N VAL A 137 -20.58 29.65 -20.09
CA VAL A 137 -20.28 30.58 -21.20
C VAL A 137 -20.81 30.01 -22.52
N LYS A 138 -20.62 28.71 -22.77
CA LYS A 138 -21.20 28.02 -23.94
C LYS A 138 -22.74 28.07 -23.94
N TYR A 139 -23.37 27.91 -22.79
CA TYR A 139 -24.83 28.00 -22.64
C TYR A 139 -25.37 29.39 -22.99
N VAL A 140 -24.75 30.45 -22.46
CA VAL A 140 -25.15 31.84 -22.76
C VAL A 140 -24.92 32.15 -24.24
N GLN A 141 -23.81 31.71 -24.83
CA GLN A 141 -23.54 31.94 -26.25
C GLN A 141 -24.53 31.22 -27.17
N GLN A 142 -24.95 30.00 -26.82
CA GLN A 142 -26.00 29.28 -27.55
C GLN A 142 -27.38 29.96 -27.41
N GLN A 143 -27.72 30.48 -26.24
CA GLN A 143 -28.95 31.27 -26.03
C GLN A 143 -28.95 32.56 -26.85
N TRP A 144 -27.82 33.29 -26.89
CA TRP A 144 -27.69 34.52 -27.67
C TRP A 144 -27.72 34.30 -29.19
N GLN A 145 -27.19 33.18 -29.68
CA GLN A 145 -27.32 32.81 -31.10
C GLN A 145 -28.76 32.42 -31.52
N GLY A 146 -29.63 32.08 -30.56
CA GLY A 146 -31.04 31.77 -30.79
C GLY A 146 -31.94 32.99 -30.96
N TRP A 147 -31.57 34.15 -30.39
CA TRP A 147 -32.40 35.37 -30.43
C TRP A 147 -32.45 36.08 -31.78
N GLY A 148 -31.52 35.79 -32.70
CA GLY A 148 -31.48 36.37 -34.04
C GLY A 148 -32.30 35.62 -35.10
N LYS A 149 -32.82 34.43 -34.81
CA LYS A 149 -33.68 33.68 -35.74
C LYS A 149 -35.14 33.80 -35.30
N LYS A 150 -35.79 34.90 -35.70
CA LYS A 150 -37.25 34.91 -35.81
C LYS A 150 -37.66 34.00 -36.97
N ALA A 151 -38.73 33.25 -36.77
CA ALA A 151 -39.47 32.57 -37.83
C ALA A 151 -39.97 33.56 -38.89
#